data_AF-A0A4Z0PUU6-F1
#
_entry.id   AF-A0A4Z0PUU6-F1
#
_cell.length_a   1.000
_cell.length_b   1.000
_cell.length_c   1.000
_cell.angle_alpha   90.00
_cell.angle_beta   90.00
_cell.angle_gamma   90.00
#
_symmetry.space_group_name_H-M   'P 1'
#
loop_
_entity.id
_entity.type
_entity.pdbx_description
1 polymer ?
#
loop_
_entity_poly.entity_id
_entity_poly.type
_entity_poly.pdbx_seq_one_letter_code
_entity_poly.pdbx_strand_id
1 'polypeptide(L)'
;MRISANTSVKTPPRMKDVFIDLYYAKPALLRLKGRGRPYDALIDIILVMGEDDPVPAGNQLQQQLGISASVLRRWVTLLHEEFLALIDADADVLQFPLVEHRFLIDDYTNKASCVCRLPVTPRVGEEVELPFLKNYAGSGSYHVYRVTHSYEEGRTTVTVSLRPTRRNQHYEYLKDRAEFENTIDAYTLIMGNEYEISKRLLEKYPNG
;
A
#
# COMPACT_ATOMS: atom_id res chain seq x y z
N MET A 1 15.70 -12.07 -7.03
CA MET A 1 15.79 -10.64 -7.41
C MET A 1 17.27 -10.27 -7.38
N ARG A 2 17.93 -9.99 -8.51
CA ARG A 2 19.34 -9.54 -8.49
C ARG A 2 19.37 -8.03 -8.35
N ILE A 3 20.05 -7.50 -7.35
CA ILE A 3 20.16 -6.05 -7.16
C ILE A 3 21.35 -5.56 -7.97
N SER A 4 21.11 -5.16 -9.22
CA SER A 4 22.10 -4.38 -9.97
C SER A 4 22.06 -2.93 -9.51
N ALA A 5 22.64 -2.62 -8.35
CA ALA A 5 22.81 -1.24 -7.92
C ALA A 5 23.92 -0.60 -8.76
N ASN A 6 23.56 0.37 -9.60
CA ASN A 6 24.53 1.29 -10.18
C ASN A 6 25.08 2.12 -9.00
N THR A 7 26.31 1.85 -8.58
CA THR A 7 26.94 2.34 -7.34
C THR A 7 27.29 3.84 -7.36
N SER A 8 26.28 4.70 -7.59
CA SER A 8 26.41 6.15 -7.44
C SER A 8 25.37 6.72 -6.47
N VAL A 9 25.17 6.07 -5.32
CA VAL A 9 24.36 6.66 -4.24
C VAL A 9 25.22 7.73 -3.54
N LYS A 10 25.00 9.01 -3.89
CA LYS A 10 25.77 10.18 -3.40
C LYS A 10 25.54 10.53 -1.91
N THR A 11 24.70 9.81 -1.18
CA THR A 11 24.45 10.08 0.24
C THR A 11 24.13 8.77 0.99
N PRO A 12 24.81 8.46 2.10
CA PRO A 12 24.52 7.27 2.88
C PRO A 12 23.06 7.31 3.40
N PRO A 13 22.32 6.18 3.34
CA PRO A 13 20.93 6.14 3.76
C PRO A 13 20.80 6.50 5.25
N ARG A 14 19.67 7.12 5.63
CA ARG A 14 19.45 7.46 7.04
C ARG A 14 19.19 6.17 7.80
N MET A 15 19.65 6.12 9.05
CA MET A 15 19.50 4.93 9.91
C MET A 15 18.04 4.49 10.04
N LYS A 16 17.11 5.45 10.10
CA LYS A 16 15.67 5.18 10.15
C LYS A 16 15.18 4.43 8.90
N ASP A 17 15.63 4.85 7.72
CA ASP A 17 15.21 4.26 6.45
C ASP A 17 15.73 2.81 6.36
N VAL A 18 17.01 2.60 6.70
CA VAL A 18 17.61 1.25 6.76
C VAL A 18 16.87 0.35 7.75
N PHE A 19 16.49 0.88 8.91
CA PHE A 19 15.76 0.11 9.90
C PHE A 19 14.38 -0.31 9.38
N ILE A 20 13.69 0.58 8.66
CA ILE A 20 12.40 0.28 8.02
C ILE A 20 12.57 -0.80 6.94
N ASP A 21 13.62 -0.71 6.12
CA ASP A 21 13.90 -1.74 5.10
C ASP A 21 14.09 -3.13 5.73
N LEU A 22 14.86 -3.20 6.82
CA LEU A 22 15.09 -4.43 7.58
C LEU A 22 13.80 -4.94 8.25
N TYR A 23 12.95 -4.03 8.73
CA TYR A 23 11.65 -4.37 9.33
C TYR A 23 10.72 -5.09 8.36
N TYR A 24 10.65 -4.69 7.08
CA TYR A 24 9.84 -5.40 6.08
C TYR A 24 10.48 -6.71 5.60
N ALA A 25 11.76 -6.94 5.92
CA ALA A 25 12.55 -8.10 5.51
C ALA A 25 12.75 -9.14 6.62
N LYS A 26 11.85 -9.23 7.62
CA LYS A 26 11.92 -10.20 8.74
C LYS A 26 12.30 -11.64 8.32
N PRO A 27 11.76 -12.23 7.24
CA PRO A 27 12.17 -13.57 6.79
C PRO A 27 13.67 -13.69 6.48
N ALA A 28 14.28 -12.64 5.92
CA ALA A 28 15.71 -12.60 5.64
C ALA A 28 16.53 -12.47 6.93
N LEU A 29 16.06 -11.67 7.89
CA LEU A 29 16.73 -11.49 9.18
C LEU A 29 16.81 -12.79 9.98
N LEU A 30 15.78 -13.63 9.91
CA LEU A 30 15.81 -14.97 10.52
C LEU A 30 16.96 -15.83 10.01
N ARG A 31 17.39 -15.67 8.76
CA ARG A 31 18.53 -16.41 8.19
C ARG A 31 19.89 -15.84 8.61
N LEU A 32 19.94 -14.57 9.02
CA LEU A 32 21.16 -13.91 9.51
C LEU A 32 21.36 -14.08 11.01
N LYS A 33 20.26 -14.28 11.76
CA LYS A 33 20.27 -14.46 13.20
C LYS A 33 21.10 -15.66 13.65
N GLY A 34 21.80 -15.51 14.77
CA GLY A 34 22.45 -16.63 15.48
C GLY A 34 23.80 -17.03 14.87
N ARG A 35 24.37 -16.15 14.04
CA ARG A 35 25.71 -16.33 13.44
C ARG A 35 26.83 -15.79 14.34
N GLY A 36 26.52 -15.47 15.60
CA GLY A 36 27.47 -14.91 16.57
C GLY A 36 27.86 -13.47 16.22
N ARG A 37 26.97 -12.76 15.55
CA ARG A 37 27.22 -11.40 15.06
C ARG A 37 26.78 -10.39 16.11
N PRO A 38 27.48 -9.25 16.22
CA PRO A 38 27.20 -8.29 17.28
C PRO A 38 25.81 -7.67 17.16
N TYR A 39 25.21 -7.69 15.97
CA TYR A 39 23.86 -7.16 15.71
C TYR A 39 22.73 -8.16 16.00
N ASP A 40 23.00 -9.38 16.51
CA ASP A 40 21.95 -10.40 16.74
C ASP A 40 20.81 -9.87 17.64
N ALA A 41 21.15 -9.10 18.69
CA ALA A 41 20.17 -8.46 19.57
C ALA A 41 19.31 -7.39 18.85
N LEU A 42 19.81 -6.79 17.77
CA LEU A 42 19.02 -5.85 16.95
C LEU A 42 17.99 -6.62 16.11
N ILE A 43 18.35 -7.80 15.60
CA ILE A 43 17.43 -8.68 14.89
C ILE A 43 16.29 -9.11 15.83
N ASP A 44 16.60 -9.46 17.08
CA ASP A 44 15.58 -9.81 18.08
C ASP A 44 14.53 -8.71 18.26
N ILE A 45 14.97 -7.46 18.37
CA ILE A 45 14.06 -6.30 18.48
C ILE A 45 13.17 -6.19 17.25
N ILE A 46 13.73 -6.30 16.04
CA ILE A 46 12.96 -6.15 14.80
C ILE A 46 11.93 -7.27 14.64
N LEU A 47 12.28 -8.50 15.01
CA LEU A 47 11.40 -9.67 14.84
C LEU A 47 10.17 -9.66 15.76
N VAL A 48 10.23 -9.00 16.92
CA VAL A 48 9.10 -8.93 17.87
C VAL A 48 8.16 -7.75 17.62
N MET A 49 8.54 -6.80 16.77
CA MET A 49 7.70 -5.67 16.41
C MET A 49 6.50 -6.11 15.55
N GLY A 50 5.30 -5.64 15.92
CA GLY A 50 4.07 -5.81 15.16
C GLY A 50 3.90 -4.76 14.04
N GLU A 51 2.95 -5.01 13.13
CA GLU A 51 2.66 -4.15 11.96
C GLU A 51 2.37 -2.69 12.33
N ASP A 52 1.66 -2.47 13.45
CA ASP A 52 1.25 -1.13 13.91
C ASP A 52 2.24 -0.49 14.89
N ASP A 53 3.33 -1.18 15.23
CA ASP A 53 4.29 -0.67 16.21
C ASP A 53 5.11 0.50 15.63
N PRO A 54 5.25 1.61 16.37
CA PRO A 54 6.06 2.71 15.91
C PRO A 54 7.53 2.30 15.83
N VAL A 55 8.21 2.71 14.76
CA VAL A 55 9.65 2.49 14.59
C VAL A 55 10.41 3.11 15.78
N PRO A 56 11.18 2.34 16.55
CA PRO A 56 11.90 2.83 17.71
C PRO A 56 12.85 3.97 17.35
N ALA A 57 12.90 4.99 18.19
CA ALA A 57 13.88 6.06 18.03
C ALA A 57 15.28 5.53 18.37
N GLY A 58 16.31 6.07 17.69
CA GLY A 58 17.69 5.57 17.87
C GLY A 58 18.22 5.69 19.30
N ASN A 59 17.74 6.65 20.09
CA ASN A 59 18.05 6.77 21.52
C ASN A 59 17.39 5.68 22.38
N GLN A 60 16.18 5.23 22.01
CA GLN A 60 15.52 4.11 22.69
C GLN A 60 16.28 2.80 22.44
N LEU A 61 16.69 2.55 21.20
CA LEU A 61 17.51 1.37 20.85
C LEU A 61 18.85 1.36 21.59
N GLN A 62 19.52 2.53 21.71
CA GLN A 62 20.75 2.66 22.48
C GLN A 62 20.57 2.29 23.95
N GLN A 63 19.50 2.78 24.59
CA GLN A 63 19.20 2.48 25.98
C GLN A 63 18.85 1.00 26.18
N GLN A 64 18.00 0.44 25.31
CA GLN A 64 17.56 -0.96 25.40
C GLN A 64 18.71 -1.94 25.20
N LEU A 65 19.65 -1.64 24.30
CA LEU A 65 20.80 -2.49 24.01
C LEU A 65 22.03 -2.17 24.87
N GLY A 66 22.01 -1.07 25.63
CA GLY A 66 23.16 -0.62 26.42
C GLY A 66 24.38 -0.21 25.56
N ILE A 67 24.14 0.36 24.37
CA ILE A 67 25.19 0.69 23.39
C ILE A 67 25.22 2.18 23.06
N SER A 68 26.37 2.67 22.60
CA SER A 68 26.50 4.05 22.11
C SER A 68 25.90 4.22 20.71
N ALA A 69 25.60 5.46 20.33
CA ALA A 69 25.13 5.80 18.98
C ALA A 69 26.07 5.33 17.86
N SER A 70 27.39 5.37 18.09
CA SER A 70 28.39 4.92 17.10
C SER A 70 28.35 3.41 16.91
N VAL A 71 28.16 2.65 18.00
CA VAL A 71 28.02 1.19 17.95
C VAL A 71 26.72 0.80 17.27
N LEU A 72 25.59 1.44 17.62
CA LEU A 72 24.31 1.20 16.97
C LEU A 72 24.39 1.45 15.46
N ARG A 73 24.98 2.59 15.04
CA ARG A 73 25.17 2.89 13.62
C ARG A 73 25.95 1.80 12.90
N ARG A 74 27.06 1.34 13.50
CA ARG A 74 27.87 0.26 12.94
C ARG A 74 27.09 -1.04 12.82
N TRP A 75 26.27 -1.40 13.82
CA TRP A 75 25.45 -2.62 13.79
C TRP A 75 24.38 -2.56 12.70
N VAL A 76 23.65 -1.45 12.59
CA VAL A 76 22.64 -1.25 11.54
C VAL A 76 23.28 -1.32 10.15
N THR A 77 24.42 -0.66 9.95
CA THR A 77 25.14 -0.70 8.67
C THR A 77 25.59 -2.11 8.33
N LEU A 78 26.23 -2.83 9.26
CA LEU A 78 26.71 -4.19 9.02
C LEU A 78 25.56 -5.16 8.74
N LEU A 79 24.47 -5.09 9.51
CA LEU A 79 23.28 -5.90 9.29
C LEU A 79 22.69 -5.65 7.90
N HIS A 80 22.60 -4.38 7.49
CA HIS A 80 22.10 -4.02 6.16
C HIS A 80 22.99 -4.51 5.03
N GLU A 81 24.31 -4.37 5.15
CA GLU A 81 25.27 -4.90 4.17
C GLU A 81 25.17 -6.42 4.04
N GLU A 82 25.09 -7.14 5.16
CA GLU A 82 24.93 -8.60 5.15
C GLU A 82 23.55 -9.03 4.61
N PHE A 83 22.50 -8.27 4.88
CA PHE A 83 21.18 -8.46 4.27
C PHE A 83 21.23 -8.31 2.75
N LEU A 84 21.84 -7.23 2.24
CA LEU A 84 21.98 -7.00 0.80
C LEU A 84 22.83 -8.10 0.13
N ALA A 85 23.91 -8.52 0.77
CA ALA A 85 24.73 -9.62 0.26
C ALA A 85 23.95 -10.94 0.23
N LEU A 86 23.11 -11.19 1.25
CA LEU A 86 22.32 -12.41 1.33
C LEU A 86 21.27 -12.49 0.20
N ILE A 87 20.54 -11.40 -0.07
CA ILE A 87 19.52 -11.38 -1.13
C ILE A 87 20.11 -11.37 -2.55
N ASP A 88 21.35 -10.91 -2.72
CA ASP A 88 22.07 -11.01 -4.00
C ASP A 88 22.58 -12.44 -4.26
N ALA A 89 23.03 -13.12 -3.20
CA ALA A 89 23.56 -14.48 -3.28
C ALA A 89 22.47 -15.56 -3.41
N ASP A 90 21.31 -15.38 -2.76
CA ASP A 90 20.25 -16.37 -2.69
C ASP A 90 18.87 -15.76 -2.95
N ALA A 91 18.26 -16.15 -4.07
CA ALA A 91 16.94 -15.67 -4.47
C ALA A 91 15.80 -16.19 -3.56
N ASP A 92 16.02 -17.27 -2.80
CA ASP A 92 15.03 -17.87 -1.91
C ASP A 92 14.99 -17.21 -0.53
N VAL A 93 15.79 -16.18 -0.29
CA VAL A 93 15.79 -15.42 0.96
C VAL A 93 14.51 -14.58 1.10
N LEU A 94 14.03 -14.01 0.00
CA LEU A 94 12.80 -13.23 -0.07
C LEU A 94 11.77 -13.98 -0.89
N GLN A 95 10.90 -14.72 -0.20
CA GLN A 95 9.78 -15.44 -0.80
C GLN A 95 8.47 -14.87 -0.30
N PHE A 96 7.50 -14.73 -1.21
CA PHE A 96 6.17 -14.19 -0.92
C PHE A 96 5.07 -15.18 -1.39
N PRO A 97 5.04 -16.40 -0.84
CA PRO A 97 4.19 -17.49 -1.36
C PRO A 97 2.69 -17.23 -1.19
N LEU A 98 2.31 -16.40 -0.23
CA LEU A 98 0.90 -16.08 0.04
C LEU A 98 0.47 -14.92 -0.84
N VAL A 99 -0.55 -15.13 -1.68
CA VAL A 99 -1.13 -14.06 -2.51
C VAL A 99 -2.52 -13.69 -1.98
N GLU A 100 -2.74 -12.39 -1.80
CA GLU A 100 -4.02 -11.81 -1.41
C GLU A 100 -4.39 -10.69 -2.39
N HIS A 101 -5.65 -10.65 -2.82
CA HIS A 101 -6.17 -9.62 -3.71
C HIS A 101 -7.06 -8.67 -2.90
N ARG A 102 -6.74 -7.38 -2.97
CA ARG A 102 -7.57 -6.32 -2.42
C ARG A 102 -8.20 -5.55 -3.55
N PHE A 103 -9.52 -5.66 -3.70
CA PHE A 103 -10.26 -4.75 -4.56
C PHE A 103 -10.46 -3.43 -3.81
N LEU A 104 -10.03 -2.34 -4.42
CA LEU A 104 -10.20 -0.99 -3.91
C LEU A 104 -11.10 -0.23 -4.88
N ILE A 105 -12.31 0.10 -4.45
CA ILE A 105 -13.19 1.01 -5.16
C ILE A 105 -12.94 2.38 -4.55
N ASP A 106 -12.18 3.18 -5.27
CA ASP A 106 -11.85 4.56 -4.91
C ASP A 106 -12.65 5.47 -5.83
N ASP A 107 -13.78 5.92 -5.32
CA ASP A 107 -14.67 6.85 -6.00
C ASP A 107 -14.90 8.09 -5.13
N TYR A 108 -15.22 9.23 -5.75
CA TYR A 108 -15.36 10.54 -5.09
C TYR A 108 -16.29 10.51 -3.87
N THR A 109 -17.30 9.62 -3.88
CA THR A 109 -18.32 9.50 -2.84
C THR A 109 -18.27 8.18 -2.07
N ASN A 110 -17.54 7.16 -2.55
CA ASN A 110 -17.58 5.80 -2.00
C ASN A 110 -16.16 5.22 -1.90
N LYS A 111 -15.74 4.91 -0.68
CA LYS A 111 -14.53 4.13 -0.40
C LYS A 111 -14.94 2.74 0.05
N ALA A 112 -14.97 1.80 -0.88
CA ALA A 112 -15.24 0.40 -0.57
C ALA A 112 -13.98 -0.42 -0.83
N SER A 113 -13.71 -1.39 0.03
CA SER A 113 -12.69 -2.39 -0.26
C SER A 113 -13.12 -3.75 0.21
N CYS A 114 -12.70 -4.78 -0.53
CA CYS A 114 -12.85 -6.15 -0.11
C CYS A 114 -11.56 -6.92 -0.39
N VAL A 115 -11.35 -7.97 0.39
CA VAL A 115 -10.18 -8.84 0.31
C VAL A 115 -10.63 -10.23 -0.11
N CYS A 116 -9.95 -10.81 -1.08
CA CYS A 116 -10.22 -12.14 -1.59
C CYS A 116 -8.94 -12.80 -2.09
N ARG A 117 -9.05 -14.05 -2.57
CA ARG A 117 -7.96 -14.75 -3.25
C ARG A 117 -8.46 -15.18 -4.61
N LEU A 118 -7.78 -14.72 -5.65
CA LEU A 118 -8.12 -15.05 -7.03
C LEU A 118 -7.06 -15.98 -7.61
N PRO A 119 -7.47 -16.94 -8.47
CA PRO A 119 -6.51 -17.76 -9.21
C PRO A 119 -5.75 -16.94 -10.26
N VAL A 120 -6.34 -15.83 -10.72
CA VAL A 120 -5.77 -14.95 -11.73
C VAL A 120 -5.99 -13.51 -11.30
N THR A 121 -4.93 -12.70 -11.34
CA THR A 121 -5.00 -11.26 -11.08
C THR A 121 -5.65 -10.53 -12.26
N PRO A 122 -6.74 -9.76 -12.04
CA PRO A 122 -7.32 -8.89 -13.06
C PRO A 122 -6.32 -7.84 -13.54
N ARG A 123 -6.33 -7.56 -14.84
CA ARG A 123 -5.38 -6.62 -15.48
C ARG A 123 -6.03 -5.26 -15.70
N VAL A 124 -5.19 -4.23 -15.78
CA VAL A 124 -5.63 -2.90 -16.20
C VAL A 124 -6.26 -2.99 -17.59
N GLY A 125 -7.45 -2.40 -17.76
CA GLY A 125 -8.23 -2.51 -18.99
C GLY A 125 -9.35 -3.56 -18.93
N GLU A 126 -9.29 -4.50 -17.98
CA GLU A 126 -10.32 -5.52 -17.83
C GLU A 126 -11.52 -5.01 -17.02
N GLU A 127 -12.66 -5.64 -17.26
CA GLU A 127 -13.87 -5.47 -16.47
C GLU A 127 -13.99 -6.60 -15.44
N VAL A 128 -14.39 -6.26 -14.22
CA VAL A 128 -14.62 -7.19 -13.12
C VAL A 128 -16.04 -6.99 -12.61
N GLU A 129 -16.79 -8.09 -12.53
CA GLU A 129 -18.11 -8.11 -11.94
C GLU A 129 -18.04 -8.54 -10.47
N LEU A 130 -18.49 -7.65 -9.58
CA LEU A 130 -18.60 -7.87 -8.14
C LEU A 130 -20.05 -7.61 -7.71
N PRO A 131 -21.02 -8.45 -8.11
CA PRO A 131 -22.44 -8.19 -7.88
C PRO A 131 -22.79 -8.08 -6.38
N PHE A 132 -22.03 -8.75 -5.51
CA PHE A 132 -22.19 -8.68 -4.06
C PHE A 132 -21.83 -7.31 -3.46
N LEU A 133 -21.13 -6.43 -4.20
CA LEU A 133 -20.85 -5.06 -3.79
C LEU A 133 -21.89 -4.06 -4.31
N LYS A 134 -22.84 -4.47 -5.16
CA LYS A 134 -23.80 -3.57 -5.82
C LYS A 134 -24.57 -2.68 -4.83
N ASN A 135 -25.08 -3.27 -3.76
CA ASN A 135 -25.86 -2.53 -2.77
C ASN A 135 -25.00 -1.64 -1.87
N TYR A 136 -23.70 -1.93 -1.76
CA TYR A 136 -22.77 -1.18 -0.91
C TYR A 136 -22.06 -0.04 -1.65
N ALA A 137 -21.68 -0.28 -2.90
CA ALA A 137 -20.83 0.61 -3.70
C ALA A 137 -21.52 1.13 -4.97
N GLY A 138 -22.84 0.92 -5.12
CA GLY A 138 -23.67 1.49 -6.19
C GLY A 138 -23.55 0.82 -7.57
N SER A 139 -22.53 -0.03 -7.78
CA SER A 139 -22.33 -0.77 -9.03
C SER A 139 -21.97 -2.24 -8.76
N GLY A 140 -22.34 -3.13 -9.68
CA GLY A 140 -21.89 -4.52 -9.69
C GLY A 140 -20.79 -4.79 -10.72
N SER A 141 -20.45 -3.82 -11.56
CA SER A 141 -19.46 -3.93 -12.64
C SER A 141 -18.49 -2.75 -12.59
N TYR A 142 -17.21 -3.08 -12.72
CA TYR A 142 -16.11 -2.14 -12.56
C TYR A 142 -15.01 -2.38 -13.59
N HIS A 143 -14.39 -1.31 -14.04
CA HIS A 143 -13.16 -1.34 -14.84
C HIS A 143 -11.93 -1.22 -13.94
N VAL A 144 -10.93 -2.07 -14.19
CA VAL A 144 -9.63 -2.03 -13.51
C VAL A 144 -8.76 -0.93 -14.11
N TYR A 145 -8.43 0.09 -13.32
CA TYR A 145 -7.60 1.22 -13.79
C TYR A 145 -6.18 1.19 -13.25
N ARG A 146 -5.91 0.43 -12.18
CA ARG A 146 -4.57 0.31 -11.58
C ARG A 146 -4.44 -1.02 -10.84
N VAL A 147 -3.28 -1.66 -10.97
CA VAL A 147 -2.89 -2.82 -10.16
C VAL A 147 -1.55 -2.51 -9.52
N THR A 148 -1.47 -2.62 -8.20
CA THR A 148 -0.22 -2.47 -7.44
C THR A 148 0.07 -3.73 -6.65
N HIS A 149 1.35 -4.06 -6.51
CA HIS A 149 1.81 -5.21 -5.72
C HIS A 149 2.66 -4.68 -4.58
N SER A 150 2.37 -5.08 -3.35
CA SER A 150 3.28 -4.94 -2.20
C SER A 150 3.76 -6.31 -1.73
N TYR A 151 4.98 -6.36 -1.23
CA TYR A 151 5.69 -7.60 -0.87
C TYR A 151 6.25 -7.44 0.54
N GLU A 152 5.52 -7.98 1.52
CA GLU A 152 5.80 -7.73 2.94
C GLU A 152 5.49 -9.00 3.72
N GLU A 153 6.32 -9.33 4.73
CA GLU A 153 6.10 -10.44 5.67
C GLU A 153 5.75 -11.81 5.01
N GLY A 154 6.34 -12.10 3.84
CA GLY A 154 6.06 -13.35 3.12
C GLY A 154 4.72 -13.38 2.38
N ARG A 155 4.05 -12.23 2.22
CA ARG A 155 2.82 -12.06 1.46
C ARG A 155 3.02 -11.11 0.27
N THR A 156 2.39 -11.46 -0.83
CA THR A 156 2.13 -10.55 -1.95
C THR A 156 0.70 -10.02 -1.81
N THR A 157 0.55 -8.72 -1.59
CA THR A 157 -0.76 -8.07 -1.61
C THR A 157 -0.95 -7.38 -2.95
N VAL A 158 -1.91 -7.86 -3.73
CA VAL A 158 -2.27 -7.34 -5.03
C VAL A 158 -3.47 -6.41 -4.88
N THR A 159 -3.23 -5.11 -4.91
CA THR A 159 -4.31 -4.12 -4.85
C THR A 159 -4.80 -3.80 -6.26
N VAL A 160 -6.04 -4.17 -6.55
CA VAL A 160 -6.73 -3.93 -7.81
C VAL A 160 -7.67 -2.75 -7.61
N SER A 161 -7.30 -1.59 -8.17
CA SER A 161 -8.10 -0.37 -8.08
C SER A 161 -9.16 -0.35 -9.18
N LEU A 162 -10.41 -0.14 -8.77
CA LEU A 162 -11.61 -0.28 -9.57
C LEU A 162 -12.34 1.07 -9.71
N ARG A 163 -12.93 1.29 -10.89
CA ARG A 163 -13.88 2.39 -11.15
C ARG A 163 -15.16 1.85 -11.77
N PRO A 164 -16.35 2.39 -11.47
CA PRO A 164 -17.59 1.90 -12.06
C PRO A 164 -17.57 2.05 -13.60
N THR A 165 -17.95 1.00 -14.33
CA THR A 165 -17.91 0.96 -15.80
C THR A 165 -18.90 1.93 -16.46
N ARG A 166 -20.01 2.25 -15.78
CA ARG A 166 -21.13 3.05 -16.32
C ARG A 166 -21.38 4.31 -15.51
N ARG A 167 -20.34 5.03 -15.12
CA ARG A 167 -20.53 6.37 -14.52
C ARG A 167 -20.39 7.43 -15.60
N ASN A 168 -21.45 8.20 -15.83
CA ASN A 168 -21.42 9.32 -16.76
C ASN A 168 -20.51 10.41 -16.16
N GLN A 169 -19.27 10.50 -16.65
CA GLN A 169 -18.28 11.45 -16.12
C GLN A 169 -18.76 12.91 -16.22
N HIS A 170 -19.54 13.23 -17.24
CA HIS A 170 -20.14 14.55 -17.38
C HIS A 170 -21.18 14.82 -16.29
N TYR A 171 -21.99 13.82 -15.95
CA TYR A 171 -22.95 13.92 -14.85
C TYR A 171 -22.26 14.18 -13.49
N GLU A 172 -21.18 13.46 -13.19
CA GLU A 172 -20.42 13.68 -11.94
C GLU A 172 -19.73 15.05 -11.92
N TYR A 173 -19.15 15.48 -13.04
CA TYR A 173 -18.62 16.83 -13.17
C TYR A 173 -19.67 17.91 -12.89
N LEU A 174 -20.90 17.73 -13.39
CA LEU A 174 -22.00 18.65 -13.13
C LEU A 174 -22.42 18.65 -11.65
N LYS A 175 -22.35 17.51 -10.95
CA LYS A 175 -22.57 17.44 -9.50
C LYS A 175 -21.50 18.21 -8.73
N ASP A 176 -20.22 17.97 -9.04
CA ASP A 176 -19.10 18.65 -8.39
C ASP A 176 -19.16 20.17 -8.62
N ARG A 177 -19.51 20.59 -9.83
CA ARG A 177 -19.73 21.99 -10.19
C ARG A 177 -20.91 22.58 -9.43
N ALA A 178 -22.03 21.86 -9.35
CA ALA A 178 -23.22 22.32 -8.63
C ALA A 178 -22.95 22.51 -7.13
N GLU A 179 -22.19 21.59 -6.53
CA GLU A 179 -21.74 21.66 -5.13
C GLU A 179 -20.80 22.85 -4.93
N PHE A 180 -19.78 23.00 -5.77
CA PHE A 180 -18.83 24.11 -5.70
C PHE A 180 -19.50 25.47 -5.83
N GLU A 181 -20.46 25.60 -6.74
CA GLU A 181 -21.24 26.82 -6.96
C GLU A 181 -22.37 27.00 -5.91
N ASN A 182 -22.54 26.06 -4.96
CA ASN A 182 -23.63 26.01 -3.97
C ASN A 182 -25.04 26.12 -4.59
N THR A 183 -25.20 25.59 -5.81
CA THR A 183 -26.48 25.63 -6.53
C THR A 183 -27.38 24.45 -6.17
N ILE A 184 -26.79 23.34 -5.76
CA ILE A 184 -27.46 22.20 -5.14
C ILE A 184 -26.63 21.84 -3.91
N ASP A 185 -27.29 21.64 -2.77
CA ASP A 185 -26.60 21.30 -1.55
C ASP A 185 -26.00 19.88 -1.61
N ALA A 186 -24.84 19.70 -0.97
CA ALA A 186 -24.10 18.44 -0.98
C ALA A 186 -24.93 17.26 -0.45
N TYR A 187 -25.80 17.49 0.54
CA TYR A 187 -26.65 16.44 1.08
C TYR A 187 -27.65 15.93 0.03
N THR A 188 -28.30 16.83 -0.71
CA THR A 188 -29.17 16.47 -1.84
C THR A 188 -28.41 15.76 -2.95
N LEU A 189 -27.17 16.17 -3.26
CA LEU A 189 -26.35 15.52 -4.29
C LEU A 189 -25.91 14.10 -3.92
N ILE A 190 -25.79 13.80 -2.62
CA ILE A 190 -25.33 12.51 -2.09
C ILE A 190 -26.51 11.57 -1.82
N MET A 191 -27.58 12.07 -1.20
CA MET A 191 -28.70 11.26 -0.69
C MET A 191 -29.97 11.37 -1.54
N GLY A 192 -30.00 12.29 -2.51
CA GLY A 192 -31.17 12.54 -3.35
C GLY A 192 -31.40 11.48 -4.42
N ASN A 193 -32.60 11.49 -5.00
CA ASN A 193 -32.95 10.64 -6.12
C ASN A 193 -32.19 11.08 -7.39
N GLU A 194 -31.47 10.14 -8.01
CA GLU A 194 -30.65 10.37 -9.20
C GLU A 194 -31.42 11.03 -10.36
N TYR A 195 -32.70 10.68 -10.54
CA TYR A 195 -33.55 11.29 -11.57
C TYR A 195 -33.81 12.78 -11.29
N GLU A 196 -34.11 13.12 -10.04
CA GLU A 196 -34.38 14.50 -9.63
C GLU A 196 -33.11 15.35 -9.68
N ILE A 197 -31.98 14.79 -9.24
CA ILE A 197 -30.66 15.42 -9.35
C ILE A 197 -30.34 15.68 -10.83
N SER A 198 -30.50 14.67 -11.69
CA SER A 198 -30.25 14.80 -13.14
C SER A 198 -31.11 15.89 -13.77
N LYS A 199 -32.40 15.95 -13.42
CA LYS A 199 -33.29 16.99 -13.90
C LYS A 199 -32.83 18.39 -13.47
N ARG A 200 -32.48 18.57 -12.19
CA ARG A 200 -31.97 19.86 -11.67
C ARG A 200 -30.65 20.27 -12.33
N LEU A 201 -29.74 19.31 -12.55
CA LEU A 201 -28.48 19.58 -13.24
C LEU A 201 -28.71 20.01 -14.70
N LEU A 202 -29.63 19.36 -15.42
CA LEU A 202 -29.99 19.75 -16.79
C LEU A 202 -30.69 21.11 -16.87
N GLU A 203 -31.55 21.43 -15.89
CA GLU A 203 -32.17 22.76 -15.77
C GLU A 203 -31.13 23.85 -15.53
N LYS A 204 -30.09 23.55 -14.75
CA LYS A 204 -29.04 24.51 -14.40
C LYS A 204 -27.94 24.63 -15.45
N TYR A 205 -27.58 23.53 -16.10
CA TYR A 205 -26.49 23.41 -17.07
C TYR A 205 -27.01 22.79 -18.39
N PRO A 206 -27.90 23.49 -19.12
CA PRO A 206 -28.57 22.93 -20.30
C PRO A 206 -27.65 22.62 -21.49
N ASN A 207 -26.43 23.18 -21.51
CA ASN A 207 -25.46 23.01 -22.59
C ASN A 207 -24.19 22.24 -22.17
N GLY A 208 -24.18 21.67 -20.95
CA GLY A 208 -22.99 21.08 -20.33
C GLY A 208 -22.06 22.11 -19.66
#